data_AF-A0A932V4E8-F1
#
_entry.id   AF-A0A932V4E8-F1
#
_cell.length_a   1.000
_cell.length_b   1.000
_cell.length_c   1.000
_cell.angle_alpha   90.00
_cell.angle_beta   90.00
_cell.angle_gamma   90.00
#
_symmetry.space_group_name_H-M   'P 1'
#
loop_
_entity.id
_entity.type
_entity.pdbx_description
1 polymer ?
#
loop_
_entity_poly.entity_id
_entity_poly.type
_entity_poly.pdbx_seq_one_letter_code
_entity_poly.pdbx_strand_id
1 'polypeptide(L)'
;MLKEFQEANQLLATFPDFITNTLRGAHLSDEMTEVLSFVDKFYLLSVASRWVRKRGLFDLLCFYCEILLQASGAANELTPMVMEETRRLILGFRSKMVAWKRTPALHPLDAIFAYCLEIYEELTDKMRQLFQSLTPNFIESRTDENVLIHLIENRKKLNAYLGEGTIEHLLKALSPNGFSLLRTAICEGFTRRGFSAFYEEKEPLLDILEHELEEEEACLAQSPTLCS
;
A
#
# COMPACT_ATOMS: atom_id res chain seq x y z
N MET A 1 -0.18 8.13 6.29
CA MET A 1 -0.90 7.22 5.36
C MET A 1 0.04 6.42 4.48
N LEU A 2 0.90 7.06 3.67
CA LEU A 2 1.78 6.34 2.74
C LEU A 2 2.78 5.41 3.44
N LYS A 3 3.33 5.85 4.58
CA LYS A 3 4.19 5.02 5.44
C LYS A 3 3.46 3.76 5.90
N GLU A 4 2.22 3.89 6.37
CA GLU A 4 1.40 2.77 6.81
C GLU A 4 1.04 1.84 5.66
N PHE A 5 0.85 2.39 4.46
CA PHE A 5 0.59 1.62 3.24
C PHE A 5 1.83 0.83 2.82
N GLN A 6 3.02 1.42 2.92
CA GLN A 6 4.29 0.74 2.70
C GLN A 6 4.55 -0.35 3.73
N GLU A 7 4.36 -0.07 5.01
CA GLU A 7 4.51 -1.09 6.06
C GLU A 7 3.53 -2.25 5.80
N ALA A 8 2.29 -1.97 5.35
CA ALA A 8 1.28 -2.99 5.07
C ALA A 8 1.69 -3.88 3.91
N ASN A 9 2.17 -3.25 2.83
CA ASN A 9 2.66 -3.97 1.66
C ASN A 9 3.94 -4.74 1.96
N GLN A 10 4.86 -4.18 2.74
CA GLN A 10 6.09 -4.87 3.11
C GLN A 10 5.78 -6.09 3.98
N LEU A 11 4.83 -5.96 4.92
CA LEU A 11 4.37 -7.10 5.70
C LEU A 11 3.74 -8.16 4.79
N LEU A 12 2.81 -7.79 3.89
CA LEU A 12 2.21 -8.73 2.94
C LEU A 12 3.27 -9.39 2.05
N ALA A 13 4.25 -8.65 1.53
CA ALA A 13 5.29 -9.18 0.65
C ALA A 13 6.13 -10.29 1.31
N THR A 14 6.26 -10.28 2.64
CA THR A 14 6.97 -11.35 3.38
C THR A 14 6.10 -12.57 3.67
N PHE A 15 4.79 -12.52 3.41
CA PHE A 15 3.85 -13.57 3.78
C PHE A 15 4.09 -14.90 3.03
N PRO A 16 4.34 -14.94 1.71
CA PRO A 16 4.61 -16.21 1.02
C PRO A 16 5.83 -16.96 1.58
N ASP A 17 6.92 -16.23 1.85
CA ASP A 17 8.12 -16.79 2.45
C ASP A 17 7.87 -17.25 3.90
N PHE A 18 7.11 -16.47 4.66
CA PHE A 18 6.71 -16.83 6.02
C PHE A 18 5.90 -18.14 6.04
N ILE A 19 4.86 -18.24 5.20
CA ILE A 19 4.02 -19.44 5.09
C ILE A 19 4.85 -20.67 4.71
N THR A 20 5.73 -20.53 3.72
CA THR A 20 6.63 -21.62 3.27
C THR A 20 7.57 -22.10 4.38
N ASN A 21 8.00 -21.19 5.26
CA ASN A 21 8.89 -21.52 6.36
C ASN A 21 8.17 -22.07 7.59
N THR A 22 6.90 -21.71 7.79
CA THR A 22 6.10 -22.11 8.95
C THR A 22 5.36 -23.43 8.73
N LEU A 23 4.72 -23.64 7.56
CA LEU A 23 3.92 -24.83 7.28
C LEU A 23 4.79 -26.02 6.84
N ARG A 24 5.41 -26.71 7.81
CA ARG A 24 6.33 -27.85 7.57
C ARG A 24 5.81 -29.20 8.07
N GLY A 25 4.65 -29.24 8.71
CA GLY A 25 3.91 -30.47 9.01
C GLY A 25 4.29 -31.18 10.31
N ALA A 26 5.17 -30.62 11.14
CA ALA A 26 5.57 -31.25 12.40
C ALA A 26 4.51 -31.04 13.50
N HIS A 27 3.95 -29.84 13.59
CA HIS A 27 2.93 -29.48 14.60
C HIS A 27 1.92 -28.48 14.02
N LEU A 28 1.00 -28.97 13.16
CA LEU A 28 0.08 -28.12 12.38
C LEU A 28 -0.73 -27.11 13.22
N SER A 29 -1.14 -27.45 14.44
CA SER A 29 -1.85 -26.53 15.33
C SER A 29 -0.99 -25.32 15.74
N ASP A 30 0.30 -25.53 15.99
CA ASP A 30 1.24 -24.48 16.37
C ASP A 30 1.61 -23.63 15.16
N GLU A 31 1.85 -24.28 14.01
CA GLU A 31 2.09 -23.61 12.73
C GLU A 31 0.90 -22.71 12.34
N MET A 32 -0.35 -23.18 12.47
CA MET A 32 -1.54 -22.34 12.26
C MET A 32 -1.64 -21.17 13.25
N THR A 33 -1.11 -21.32 14.47
CA THR A 33 -1.07 -20.24 15.46
C THR A 33 -0.10 -19.14 15.04
N GLU A 34 1.04 -19.52 14.48
CA GLU A 34 2.01 -18.59 13.92
C GLU A 34 1.45 -17.84 12.71
N VAL A 35 0.73 -18.54 11.81
CA VAL A 35 0.04 -17.92 10.67
C VAL A 35 -1.03 -16.92 11.13
N LEU A 36 -1.85 -17.29 12.12
CA LEU A 36 -2.83 -16.38 12.71
C LEU A 36 -2.16 -15.15 13.35
N SER A 37 -1.05 -15.36 14.06
CA SER A 37 -0.25 -14.28 14.66
C SER A 37 0.35 -13.33 13.62
N PHE A 38 0.76 -13.84 12.45
CA PHE A 38 1.22 -13.02 11.34
C PHE A 38 0.08 -12.14 10.80
N VAL A 39 -1.07 -12.72 10.50
CA VAL A 39 -2.23 -11.98 9.98
C VAL A 39 -2.77 -10.98 11.01
N ASP A 40 -2.66 -11.29 12.29
CA ASP A 40 -2.95 -10.36 13.37
C ASP A 40 -2.08 -9.09 13.31
N LYS A 41 -0.81 -9.16 12.86
CA LYS A 41 0.02 -7.95 12.66
C LYS A 41 -0.54 -7.07 11.54
N PHE A 42 -1.09 -7.68 10.50
CA PHE A 42 -1.71 -6.97 9.39
C PHE A 42 -3.05 -6.33 9.80
N TYR A 43 -3.82 -6.97 10.68
CA TYR A 43 -5.24 -6.66 10.87
C TYR A 43 -5.68 -6.23 12.28
N LEU A 44 -4.90 -6.38 13.36
CA LEU A 44 -5.42 -6.33 14.74
C LEU A 44 -6.27 -5.10 15.16
N LEU A 45 -7.59 -5.32 15.10
CA LEU A 45 -8.63 -4.64 15.87
C LEU A 45 -8.51 -5.03 17.34
N SER A 46 -7.90 -4.18 18.16
CA SER A 46 -8.32 -4.08 19.57
C SER A 46 -9.60 -3.27 19.60
N VAL A 47 -10.75 -3.93 19.53
CA VAL A 47 -12.08 -3.33 19.80
C VAL A 47 -12.15 -2.76 21.23
N ALA A 48 -11.16 -3.01 22.08
CA ALA A 48 -11.07 -2.41 23.40
C ALA A 48 -10.22 -1.13 23.38
N SER A 49 -10.88 0.00 23.65
CA SER A 49 -10.31 1.26 24.15
C SER A 49 -9.66 2.23 23.14
N ARG A 50 -10.16 3.47 23.18
CA ARG A 50 -9.61 4.70 22.56
C ARG A 50 -8.14 5.00 22.97
N TRP A 51 -7.51 4.15 23.79
CA TRP A 51 -6.19 4.34 24.40
C TRP A 51 -5.25 3.11 24.30
N VAL A 52 -5.57 2.07 23.51
CA VAL A 52 -4.68 0.90 23.37
C VAL A 52 -3.68 1.08 22.23
N ARG A 53 -2.39 1.12 22.61
CA ARG A 53 -1.19 1.36 21.77
C ARG A 53 -0.82 0.25 20.76
N LYS A 54 -1.74 -0.66 20.42
CA LYS A 54 -1.50 -1.72 19.41
C LYS A 54 -2.69 -1.79 18.46
N ARG A 55 -2.61 -1.02 17.37
CA ARG A 55 -3.55 -1.13 16.24
C ARG A 55 -2.89 -1.96 15.15
N GLY A 56 -3.67 -2.83 14.52
CA GLY A 56 -3.32 -3.48 13.28
C GLY A 56 -3.08 -2.44 12.20
N LEU A 57 -2.20 -2.79 11.28
CA LEU A 57 -1.74 -1.86 10.25
C LEU A 57 -2.87 -1.47 9.28
N PHE A 58 -3.74 -2.42 8.95
CA PHE A 58 -4.94 -2.19 8.14
C PHE A 58 -5.97 -1.29 8.84
N ASP A 59 -6.13 -1.37 10.17
CA ASP A 59 -7.04 -0.46 10.89
C ASP A 59 -6.53 0.98 10.89
N LEU A 60 -5.22 1.14 11.01
CA LEU A 60 -4.58 2.45 10.94
C LEU A 60 -4.75 3.04 9.53
N LEU A 61 -4.61 2.21 8.49
CA LEU A 61 -4.94 2.59 7.13
C LEU A 61 -6.40 3.00 6.97
N CYS A 62 -7.34 2.21 7.47
CA CYS A 62 -8.78 2.54 7.43
C CYS A 62 -9.05 3.91 8.08
N PHE A 63 -8.50 4.16 9.26
CA PHE A 63 -8.63 5.43 9.97
C PHE A 63 -8.11 6.61 9.15
N TYR A 64 -6.93 6.49 8.54
CA TYR A 64 -6.39 7.57 7.71
C TYR A 64 -7.17 7.75 6.41
N CYS A 65 -7.71 6.68 5.83
CA CYS A 65 -8.58 6.77 4.65
C CYS A 65 -9.86 7.54 4.99
N GLU A 66 -10.49 7.26 6.13
CA GLU A 66 -11.67 7.99 6.58
C GLU A 66 -11.39 9.49 6.77
N ILE A 67 -10.25 9.86 7.38
CA ILE A 67 -9.84 11.26 7.51
C ILE A 67 -9.65 11.91 6.14
N LEU A 68 -8.96 11.24 5.22
CA LEU A 68 -8.68 11.75 3.87
C LEU A 68 -9.98 11.94 3.07
N LEU A 69 -10.91 10.99 3.16
CA LEU A 69 -12.22 11.09 2.51
C LEU A 69 -13.10 12.19 3.10
N GLN A 70 -13.04 12.40 4.42
CA GLN A 70 -13.75 13.51 5.07
C GLN A 70 -13.15 14.86 4.69
N ALA A 71 -11.83 14.95 4.58
CA ALA A 71 -11.13 16.15 4.16
C ALA A 71 -11.42 16.49 2.69
N SER A 72 -11.38 15.48 1.81
CA SER A 72 -11.49 15.66 0.37
C SER A 72 -12.84 16.19 -0.12
N GLY A 73 -13.89 16.10 0.71
CA GLY A 73 -15.25 16.44 0.32
C GLY A 73 -15.78 15.61 -0.86
N ALA A 74 -15.01 14.62 -1.33
CA ALA A 74 -15.31 13.83 -2.52
C ALA A 74 -16.18 12.63 -2.12
N ALA A 75 -17.29 12.46 -2.82
CA ALA A 75 -18.10 11.26 -2.72
C ALA A 75 -17.35 10.10 -3.39
N ASN A 76 -16.59 9.34 -2.61
CA ASN A 76 -15.89 8.15 -3.06
C ASN A 76 -16.50 6.91 -2.40
N GLU A 77 -17.38 6.24 -3.13
CA GLU A 77 -18.03 5.00 -2.67
C GLU A 77 -17.09 3.78 -2.77
N LEU A 78 -16.06 3.86 -3.62
CA LEU A 78 -15.15 2.75 -3.90
C LEU A 78 -14.21 2.46 -2.72
N THR A 79 -13.64 3.50 -2.11
CA THR A 79 -12.70 3.31 -0.99
C THR A 79 -13.36 2.62 0.21
N PRO A 80 -14.53 3.06 0.74
CA PRO A 80 -15.21 2.37 1.82
C PRO A 80 -15.60 0.92 1.46
N MET A 81 -16.00 0.68 0.22
CA MET A 81 -16.35 -0.66 -0.27
C MET A 81 -15.14 -1.60 -0.23
N VAL A 82 -14.01 -1.18 -0.81
CA VAL A 82 -12.76 -1.96 -0.83
C VAL A 82 -12.26 -2.21 0.59
N MET A 83 -12.33 -1.22 1.47
CA MET A 83 -11.97 -1.38 2.90
C MET A 83 -12.81 -2.46 3.58
N GLU A 84 -14.13 -2.46 3.36
CA GLU A 84 -15.05 -3.43 3.95
C GLU A 84 -14.88 -4.83 3.36
N GLU A 85 -14.65 -4.97 2.06
CA GLU A 85 -14.34 -6.25 1.42
C GLU A 85 -13.04 -6.85 1.96
N THR A 86 -12.00 -6.02 2.11
CA THR A 86 -10.71 -6.43 2.69
C THR A 86 -10.90 -6.89 4.14
N ARG A 87 -11.72 -6.17 4.92
CA ARG A 87 -12.08 -6.56 6.29
C ARG A 87 -12.75 -7.93 6.33
N ARG A 88 -13.74 -8.17 5.47
CA ARG A 88 -14.45 -9.47 5.40
C ARG A 88 -13.51 -10.60 5.00
N LEU A 89 -12.62 -10.37 4.05
CA LEU A 89 -11.62 -11.34 3.61
C LEU A 89 -10.75 -11.82 4.78
N ILE A 90 -10.22 -10.87 5.56
CA ILE A 90 -9.35 -11.19 6.70
C ILE A 90 -10.14 -11.92 7.80
N LEU A 91 -11.36 -11.49 8.11
CA LEU A 91 -12.22 -12.18 9.08
C LEU A 91 -12.61 -13.59 8.64
N GLY A 92 -12.87 -13.79 7.34
CA GLY A 92 -13.13 -15.09 6.74
C GLY A 92 -11.94 -16.03 6.89
N PHE A 93 -10.74 -15.56 6.52
CA PHE A 93 -9.50 -16.29 6.70
C PHE A 93 -9.27 -16.71 8.15
N ARG A 94 -9.38 -15.76 9.10
CA ARG A 94 -9.24 -16.05 10.54
C ARG A 94 -10.22 -17.12 11.00
N SER A 95 -11.49 -17.01 10.62
CA SER A 95 -12.54 -17.93 11.02
C SER A 95 -12.24 -19.35 10.51
N LYS A 96 -11.82 -19.47 9.26
CA LYS A 96 -11.47 -20.75 8.63
C LYS A 96 -10.22 -21.37 9.25
N MET A 97 -9.17 -20.59 9.48
CA MET A 97 -7.94 -21.05 10.15
C MET A 97 -8.19 -21.50 11.59
N VAL A 98 -9.03 -20.79 12.35
CA VAL A 98 -9.44 -21.20 13.71
C VAL A 98 -10.22 -22.52 13.67
N ALA A 99 -11.12 -22.70 12.70
CA ALA A 99 -11.84 -23.95 12.52
C ALA A 99 -10.89 -25.12 12.19
N TRP A 100 -9.96 -24.90 11.26
CA TRP A 100 -8.97 -25.91 10.87
C TRP A 100 -8.03 -26.29 12.01
N LYS A 101 -7.60 -25.32 12.82
CA LYS A 101 -6.79 -25.55 14.03
C LYS A 101 -7.49 -26.46 15.04
N ARG A 102 -8.83 -26.44 15.12
CA ARG A 102 -9.60 -27.31 16.02
C ARG A 102 -9.71 -28.75 15.51
N THR A 103 -9.58 -28.95 14.19
CA THR A 103 -9.73 -30.27 13.55
C THR A 103 -8.59 -30.54 12.56
N PRO A 104 -7.31 -30.49 12.98
CA PRO A 104 -6.16 -30.53 12.07
C PRO A 104 -6.10 -31.86 11.27
N ALA A 105 -6.60 -32.95 11.85
CA ALA A 105 -6.63 -34.26 11.20
C ALA A 105 -7.51 -34.34 9.94
N LEU A 106 -8.39 -33.37 9.70
CA LEU A 106 -9.31 -33.32 8.55
C LEU A 106 -8.78 -32.47 7.39
N HIS A 107 -7.67 -31.77 7.57
CA HIS A 107 -7.20 -30.76 6.62
C HIS A 107 -5.76 -31.06 6.18
N PRO A 108 -5.54 -31.47 4.91
CA PRO A 108 -4.20 -31.70 4.41
C PRO A 108 -3.40 -30.39 4.33
N LEU A 109 -2.10 -30.47 4.59
CA LEU A 109 -1.19 -29.31 4.61
C LEU A 109 -1.22 -28.54 3.28
N ASP A 110 -1.26 -29.24 2.15
CA ASP A 110 -1.29 -28.64 0.82
C ASP A 110 -2.54 -27.77 0.60
N ALA A 111 -3.69 -28.18 1.13
CA ALA A 111 -4.92 -27.39 1.04
C ALA A 111 -4.85 -26.13 1.92
N ILE A 112 -4.14 -26.21 3.04
CA ILE A 112 -3.93 -25.06 3.92
C ILE A 112 -2.96 -24.06 3.29
N PHE A 113 -1.88 -24.57 2.71
CA PHE A 113 -0.89 -23.78 2.00
C PHE A 113 -1.52 -23.06 0.79
N ALA A 114 -2.26 -23.79 -0.05
CA ALA A 114 -2.95 -23.23 -1.20
C ALA A 114 -3.93 -22.12 -0.79
N TYR A 115 -4.70 -22.34 0.28
CA TYR A 115 -5.63 -21.32 0.79
C TYR A 115 -4.91 -20.09 1.34
N CYS A 116 -3.74 -20.24 1.97
CA CYS A 116 -2.95 -19.08 2.41
C CYS A 116 -2.45 -18.25 1.23
N LEU A 117 -2.03 -18.89 0.13
CA LEU A 117 -1.59 -18.19 -1.08
C LEU A 117 -2.76 -17.49 -1.80
N GLU A 118 -3.93 -18.13 -1.88
CA GLU A 118 -5.14 -17.51 -2.43
C GLU A 118 -5.49 -16.21 -1.68
N ILE A 119 -5.49 -16.27 -0.35
CA ILE A 119 -5.77 -15.10 0.49
C ILE A 119 -4.70 -14.03 0.36
N TYR A 120 -3.43 -14.41 0.19
CA TYR A 120 -2.35 -13.47 -0.07
C TYR A 120 -2.57 -12.67 -1.36
N GLU A 121 -2.91 -13.36 -2.44
CA GLU A 121 -3.17 -12.75 -3.75
C GLU A 121 -4.37 -11.81 -3.68
N GLU A 122 -5.47 -12.25 -3.06
CA GLU A 122 -6.65 -11.41 -2.87
C GLU A 122 -6.36 -10.17 -2.01
N LEU A 123 -5.63 -10.31 -0.90
CA LEU A 123 -5.26 -9.18 -0.05
C LEU A 123 -4.36 -8.18 -0.80
N THR A 124 -3.42 -8.69 -1.59
CA THR A 124 -2.53 -7.85 -2.40
C THR A 124 -3.33 -7.05 -3.43
N ASP A 125 -4.27 -7.70 -4.11
CA ASP A 125 -5.13 -7.03 -5.08
C ASP A 125 -6.03 -5.98 -4.42
N LYS A 126 -6.62 -6.29 -3.26
CA LYS A 126 -7.43 -5.34 -2.48
C LYS A 126 -6.62 -4.13 -2.01
N MET A 127 -5.38 -4.34 -1.58
CA MET A 127 -4.48 -3.24 -1.21
C MET A 127 -4.16 -2.34 -2.41
N ARG A 128 -3.93 -2.92 -3.59
CA ARG A 128 -3.75 -2.16 -4.84
C ARG A 128 -4.99 -1.35 -5.19
N GLN A 129 -6.18 -1.97 -5.17
CA GLN A 129 -7.46 -1.29 -5.42
C GLN A 129 -7.69 -0.15 -4.42
N LEU A 130 -7.37 -0.37 -3.15
CA LEU A 130 -7.50 0.65 -2.11
C LEU A 130 -6.62 1.86 -2.44
N PHE A 131 -5.35 1.64 -2.80
CA PHE A 131 -4.45 2.73 -3.21
C PHE A 131 -4.99 3.50 -4.41
N GLN A 132 -5.38 2.79 -5.47
CA GLN A 132 -5.92 3.40 -6.68
C GLN A 132 -7.18 4.23 -6.39
N SER A 133 -8.04 3.76 -5.48
CA SER A 133 -9.23 4.49 -5.06
C SER A 133 -8.90 5.75 -4.24
N LEU A 134 -7.78 5.76 -3.53
CA LEU A 134 -7.31 6.91 -2.74
C LEU A 134 -6.56 7.93 -3.59
N THR A 135 -5.96 7.51 -4.72
CA THR A 135 -5.21 8.36 -5.66
C THR A 135 -5.87 9.71 -5.94
N PRO A 136 -7.17 9.78 -6.32
CA PRO A 136 -7.84 11.05 -6.60
C PRO A 136 -7.98 11.95 -5.37
N ASN A 137 -8.01 11.39 -4.17
CA ASN A 137 -8.19 12.12 -2.91
C ASN A 137 -6.88 12.73 -2.40
N PHE A 138 -5.72 12.33 -2.93
CA PHE A 138 -4.45 13.01 -2.67
C PHE A 138 -4.34 14.37 -3.34
N ILE A 139 -5.32 14.80 -4.15
CA ILE A 139 -5.36 16.12 -4.76
C ILE A 139 -5.27 17.25 -3.71
N GLU A 140 -5.83 17.07 -2.53
CA GLU A 140 -5.68 18.05 -1.45
C GLU A 140 -4.31 18.00 -0.77
N SER A 141 -3.60 16.88 -0.93
CA SER A 141 -2.23 16.67 -0.45
C SER A 141 -1.16 17.16 -1.44
N ARG A 142 -1.54 17.78 -2.56
CA ARG A 142 -0.64 18.27 -3.62
C ARG A 142 0.47 19.21 -3.13
N THR A 143 0.28 19.85 -1.98
CA THR A 143 1.25 20.79 -1.40
C THR A 143 1.99 20.22 -0.19
N ASP A 144 1.70 18.98 0.23
CA ASP A 144 2.42 18.36 1.35
C ASP A 144 3.76 17.81 0.85
N GLU A 145 4.83 18.53 1.17
CA GLU A 145 6.18 18.18 0.79
C GLU A 145 6.61 16.80 1.29
N ASN A 146 6.10 16.33 2.44
CA ASN A 146 6.46 15.01 2.96
C ASN A 146 5.88 13.90 2.09
N VAL A 147 4.64 14.08 1.63
CA VAL A 147 3.96 13.14 0.74
C VAL A 147 4.72 13.04 -0.57
N LEU A 148 5.05 14.19 -1.17
CA LEU A 148 5.76 14.25 -2.44
C LEU A 148 7.17 13.63 -2.36
N ILE A 149 7.96 13.98 -1.34
CA ILE A 149 9.30 13.41 -1.13
C ILE A 149 9.23 11.90 -0.94
N HIS A 150 8.27 11.44 -0.13
CA HIS A 150 8.14 10.03 0.17
C HIS A 150 7.81 9.20 -1.08
N LEU A 151 6.95 9.74 -1.98
CA LEU A 151 6.65 9.14 -3.27
C LEU A 151 7.90 9.05 -4.15
N ILE A 152 8.70 10.11 -4.21
CA ILE A 152 9.95 10.16 -5.00
C ILE A 152 11.00 9.17 -4.46
N GLU A 153 11.27 9.21 -3.15
CA GLU A 153 12.31 8.37 -2.52
C GLU A 153 11.99 6.87 -2.61
N ASN A 154 10.71 6.52 -2.54
CA ASN A 154 10.28 5.12 -2.53
C ASN A 154 9.70 4.66 -3.86
N ARG A 155 9.78 5.49 -4.91
CA ARG A 155 9.20 5.27 -6.24
C ARG A 155 9.41 3.85 -6.77
N LYS A 156 10.66 3.39 -6.84
CA LYS A 156 10.99 2.03 -7.37
C LYS A 156 10.31 0.92 -6.58
N LYS A 157 10.31 1.03 -5.24
CA LYS A 157 9.66 0.05 -4.36
C LYS A 157 8.15 0.10 -4.57
N LEU A 158 7.57 1.29 -4.54
CA LEU A 158 6.14 1.50 -4.70
C LEU A 158 5.65 1.01 -6.07
N ASN A 159 6.35 1.29 -7.17
CA ASN A 159 5.99 0.81 -8.51
C ASN A 159 6.08 -0.71 -8.63
N ALA A 160 7.08 -1.34 -8.01
CA ALA A 160 7.16 -2.81 -7.99
C ALA A 160 5.91 -3.46 -7.36
N TYR A 161 5.26 -2.78 -6.41
CA TYR A 161 4.06 -3.28 -5.74
C TYR A 161 2.75 -2.84 -6.40
N LEU A 162 2.65 -1.56 -6.76
CA LEU A 162 1.43 -0.93 -7.25
C LEU A 162 1.20 -1.14 -8.74
N GLY A 163 2.27 -1.43 -9.49
CA GLY A 163 2.32 -1.45 -10.94
C GLY A 163 3.34 -0.44 -11.45
N GLU A 164 4.08 -0.83 -12.49
CA GLU A 164 5.04 0.04 -13.17
C GLU A 164 4.38 1.34 -13.63
N GLY A 165 5.06 2.48 -13.44
CA GLY A 165 4.55 3.81 -13.78
C GLY A 165 3.47 4.38 -12.85
N THR A 166 3.05 3.66 -11.80
CA THR A 166 1.94 4.13 -10.94
C THR A 166 2.28 5.43 -10.20
N ILE A 167 3.49 5.53 -9.66
CA ILE A 167 3.94 6.71 -8.90
C ILE A 167 4.16 7.90 -9.82
N GLU A 168 4.67 7.66 -11.02
CA GLU A 168 4.84 8.60 -12.11
C GLU A 168 3.50 9.21 -12.51
N HIS A 169 2.49 8.38 -12.77
CA HIS A 169 1.12 8.83 -13.05
C HIS A 169 0.52 9.62 -11.89
N LEU A 170 0.73 9.17 -10.65
CA LEU A 170 0.27 9.89 -9.46
C LEU A 170 0.94 11.27 -9.36
N LEU A 171 2.26 11.36 -9.52
CA LEU A 171 3.00 12.62 -9.45
C LEU A 171 2.59 13.58 -10.58
N LYS A 172 2.35 13.07 -11.80
CA LYS A 172 1.76 13.86 -12.90
C LYS A 172 0.35 14.37 -12.56
N ALA A 173 -0.49 13.55 -11.95
CA ALA A 173 -1.84 13.94 -11.53
C ALA A 173 -1.86 14.94 -10.36
N LEU A 174 -0.84 14.88 -9.48
CA LEU A 174 -0.65 15.84 -8.39
C LEU A 174 -0.08 17.17 -8.90
N SER A 175 0.79 17.14 -9.91
CA SER A 175 1.45 18.31 -10.49
C SER A 175 1.18 18.42 -12.01
N PRO A 176 -0.08 18.63 -12.44
CA PRO A 176 -0.45 18.63 -13.85
C PRO A 176 0.18 19.76 -14.68
N ASN A 177 0.68 20.79 -14.00
CA ASN A 177 1.35 21.93 -14.60
C ASN A 177 2.88 21.72 -14.78
N GLY A 178 3.38 20.51 -14.49
CA GLY A 178 4.76 20.11 -14.73
C GLY A 178 5.67 20.09 -13.49
N PHE A 179 6.91 19.64 -13.72
CA PHE A 179 7.93 19.41 -12.69
C PHE A 179 8.37 20.68 -11.96
N SER A 180 8.31 21.83 -12.63
CA SER A 180 8.68 23.12 -12.04
C SER A 180 7.89 23.42 -10.77
N LEU A 181 6.57 23.16 -10.75
CA LEU A 181 5.72 23.37 -9.59
C LEU A 181 5.91 22.30 -8.50
N LEU A 182 6.22 21.05 -8.89
CA LEU A 182 6.61 20.01 -7.93
C LEU A 182 7.90 20.40 -7.19
N ARG A 183 8.92 20.83 -7.95
CA ARG A 183 10.22 21.30 -7.44
C ARG A 183 10.03 22.52 -6.52
N THR A 184 9.19 23.49 -6.92
CA THR A 184 8.84 24.65 -6.07
C THR A 184 8.15 24.23 -4.78
N ALA A 185 7.13 23.36 -4.82
CA ALA A 185 6.39 22.94 -3.63
C ALA A 185 7.30 22.26 -2.59
N ILE A 186 8.21 21.40 -3.05
CA ILE A 186 9.15 20.69 -2.17
C ILE A 186 10.21 21.66 -1.62
N CYS A 187 10.79 22.52 -2.47
CA CYS A 187 11.79 23.50 -2.07
C CYS A 187 11.23 24.51 -1.05
N GLU A 188 10.02 25.04 -1.28
CA GLU A 188 9.35 25.94 -0.35
C GLU A 188 9.03 25.26 0.98
N GLY A 189 8.64 23.98 0.97
CA GLY A 189 8.43 23.20 2.19
C GLY A 189 9.72 23.02 3.01
N PHE A 190 10.84 22.71 2.34
CA PHE A 190 12.16 22.61 2.98
C PHE A 190 12.64 23.94 3.56
N THR A 191 12.49 25.01 2.77
CA THR A 191 12.88 26.37 3.18
C THR A 191 12.07 26.83 4.38
N ARG A 192 10.74 26.58 4.40
CA ARG A 192 9.87 26.88 5.56
C ARG A 192 10.31 26.18 6.84
N ARG A 193 10.96 25.02 6.74
CA ARG A 193 11.45 24.23 7.87
C ARG A 193 12.91 24.51 8.23
N GLY A 194 13.56 25.45 7.53
CA GLY A 194 14.95 25.85 7.78
C GLY A 194 15.99 24.84 7.29
N PHE A 195 15.61 23.89 6.42
CA PHE A 195 16.57 22.98 5.81
C PHE A 195 17.23 23.64 4.60
N SER A 196 18.56 23.80 4.64
CA SER A 196 19.35 24.37 3.54
C SER A 196 19.88 23.33 2.55
N ALA A 197 19.85 22.05 2.89
CA ALA A 197 20.44 20.96 2.10
C ALA A 197 19.54 20.44 0.96
N PHE A 198 18.41 21.11 0.68
CA PHE A 198 17.45 20.67 -0.36
C PHE A 198 18.13 20.39 -1.71
N TYR A 199 18.97 21.33 -2.17
CA TYR A 199 19.65 21.23 -3.46
C TYR A 199 20.67 20.09 -3.53
N GLU A 200 21.25 19.69 -2.40
CA GLU A 200 22.23 18.60 -2.36
C GLU A 200 21.56 17.23 -2.24
N GLU A 201 20.46 17.13 -1.50
CA GLU A 201 19.83 15.84 -1.16
C GLU A 201 18.66 15.45 -2.06
N LYS A 202 17.84 16.40 -2.50
CA LYS A 202 16.54 16.13 -3.14
C LYS A 202 16.51 16.50 -4.62
N GLU A 203 17.28 17.50 -5.04
CA GLU A 203 17.36 17.91 -6.45
C GLU A 203 17.80 16.76 -7.39
N PRO A 204 18.83 15.95 -7.07
CA PRO A 204 19.23 14.86 -7.95
C PRO A 204 18.13 13.80 -8.13
N LEU A 205 17.28 13.61 -7.13
CA LEU A 205 16.14 12.68 -7.20
C LEU A 205 15.04 13.21 -8.12
N LEU A 206 14.83 14.53 -8.13
CA LEU A 206 13.89 15.19 -9.01
C LEU A 206 14.37 15.18 -10.46
N ASP A 207 15.66 15.40 -10.70
CA ASP A 207 16.25 15.38 -12.05
C ASP A 207 16.14 14.00 -12.70
N ILE A 208 16.42 12.92 -11.94
CA ILE A 208 16.24 11.54 -12.41
C ILE A 208 14.77 11.28 -12.78
N LEU A 209 13.85 11.76 -11.95
CA LEU A 209 12.43 11.55 -12.17
C LEU A 209 11.90 12.34 -13.39
N GLU A 210 12.34 13.59 -13.54
CA GLU A 210 12.02 14.45 -14.69
C GLU A 210 12.48 13.78 -15.99
N HIS A 211 13.73 13.31 -16.04
CA HIS A 211 14.29 12.62 -17.21
C HIS A 211 13.52 11.33 -17.56
N GLU A 212 13.24 10.47 -16.58
CA GLU A 212 12.53 9.21 -16.83
C GLU A 212 11.09 9.45 -17.32
N LEU A 213 10.43 10.51 -16.84
CA LEU A 213 9.08 10.88 -17.28
C LEU A 213 9.04 11.46 -18.69
N GLU A 214 10.08 12.21 -19.07
CA GLU A 214 10.27 12.69 -20.44
C GLU A 214 10.57 11.52 -21.40
N GLU A 215 11.37 10.54 -20.98
CA GLU A 215 11.63 9.32 -21.75
C GLU A 215 10.36 8.48 -21.96
N GLU A 216 9.53 8.30 -20.94
CA GLU A 216 8.23 7.62 -21.07
C GLU A 216 7.29 8.36 -22.04
N GLU A 217 7.21 9.69 -21.96
CA GLU A 217 6.39 10.49 -22.87
C GLU A 217 6.89 10.41 -24.31
N ALA A 218 8.21 10.45 -24.51
CA ALA A 218 8.82 10.27 -25.81
C ALA A 218 8.56 8.86 -26.38
N CYS A 219 8.57 7.82 -25.55
CA CYS A 219 8.25 6.45 -25.97
C CYS A 219 6.76 6.27 -26.32
N LEU A 220 5.86 6.87 -25.54
CA LEU A 220 4.41 6.84 -25.79
C LEU A 220 4.04 7.64 -27.05
N ALA A 221 4.68 8.78 -27.29
CA ALA A 221 4.49 9.57 -28.50
C ALA A 221 5.02 8.87 -29.78
N GLN A 222 5.94 7.93 -29.63
CA GLN A 222 6.51 7.13 -30.73
C GLN A 222 5.74 5.84 -31.01
N SER A 223 4.76 5.45 -30.18
CA SER A 223 3.88 4.30 -30.44
C SER A 223 2.77 4.73 -31.41
N PRO A 224 2.82 4.37 -32.70
CA PRO A 224 1.80 4.77 -33.64
C PRO A 224 0.53 3.98 -33.31
N THR A 225 -0.61 4.68 -33.27
CA THR A 225 -1.91 4.07 -33.52
C THR A 225 -1.83 3.20 -34.76
N LEU A 226 -1.74 1.88 -34.58
CA LEU A 226 -2.14 0.90 -35.59
C LEU A 226 -3.67 0.94 -35.66
N CYS A 227 -4.17 1.99 -36.30
CA CYS A 227 -5.46 1.98 -36.95
C CYS A 227 -5.26 1.43 -38.36
N SER A 228 -5.65 0.17 -38.55
CA SER A 228 -6.20 -0.36 -39.79
C SER A 228 -7.08 -1.57 -39.47
#